data_AF-A0A941T8E8-F1
#
_entry.id   AF-A0A941T8E8-F1
#
_cell.length_a   1.000
_cell.length_b   1.000
_cell.length_c   1.000
_cell.angle_alpha   90.00
_cell.angle_beta   90.00
_cell.angle_gamma   90.00
#
_symmetry.space_group_name_H-M   'P 1'
#
loop_
_entity.id
_entity.type
_entity.pdbx_description
1 polymer ?
#
loop_
_entity_poly.entity_id
_entity_poly.type
_entity_poly.pdbx_seq_one_letter_code
_entity_poly.pdbx_strand_id
1 'polypeptide(L)'
;LDWRIVPEKDSCTIDVYMAGGGCTLPGAAKVLMPGQGYEGVAEFVMDVITERGVNACPPLLVGVGVSTSVETAARLSKLAIMRPVDSKSANPRAALMEE
;
A
#
# COMPACT_ATOMS: atom_id res chain seq x y z
N LEU A 1 -7.70 -11.67 7.67
CA LEU A 1 -8.39 -10.79 8.63
C LEU A 1 -7.31 -9.95 9.30
N ASP A 2 -7.44 -8.63 9.30
CA ASP A 2 -6.52 -7.76 10.03
C ASP A 2 -7.26 -7.10 11.19
N TRP A 3 -6.61 -6.91 12.33
CA TRP A 3 -7.20 -6.22 13.47
C TRP A 3 -6.16 -5.39 14.21
N ARG A 4 -6.64 -4.34 14.87
CA ARG A 4 -5.85 -3.53 15.79
C ARG A 4 -6.65 -3.32 17.06
N ILE A 5 -5.99 -3.48 18.20
CA ILE A 5 -6.60 -3.18 19.49
C ILE A 5 -6.45 -1.68 19.71
N VAL A 6 -7.57 -0.99 19.95
CA VAL A 6 -7.57 0.41 20.35
C VAL A 6 -7.79 0.45 21.86
N PRO A 7 -6.79 0.91 22.64
CA PRO A 7 -6.95 1.04 24.10
C PRO A 7 -8.17 1.89 24.45
N GLU A 8 -8.80 1.59 25.58
CA GLU A 8 -9.89 2.38 26.16
C GLU A 8 -11.15 2.50 25.28
N LYS A 9 -11.33 1.58 24.32
CA LYS A 9 -12.56 1.46 23.52
C LYS A 9 -13.26 0.13 23.75
N ASP A 10 -14.59 0.18 23.85
CA ASP A 10 -15.51 -0.97 23.93
C ASP A 10 -16.30 -1.21 22.63
N SER A 11 -16.09 -0.36 21.62
CA SER A 11 -16.68 -0.47 20.29
C SER A 11 -15.74 -1.16 19.28
N CYS A 12 -16.30 -1.87 18.30
CA CYS A 12 -15.55 -2.42 17.16
C CYS A 12 -15.91 -1.68 15.86
N THR A 13 -14.89 -1.24 15.11
CA THR A 13 -15.04 -0.76 13.73
C THR A 13 -14.60 -1.88 12.78
N ILE A 14 -15.43 -2.18 11.79
CA ILE A 14 -15.16 -3.23 10.80
C ILE A 14 -15.10 -2.57 9.42
N ASP A 15 -13.90 -2.57 8.84
CA ASP A 15 -13.68 -2.17 7.46
C ASP A 15 -13.77 -3.39 6.55
N VAL A 16 -14.61 -3.31 5.51
CA VAL A 16 -14.81 -4.39 4.54
C VAL A 16 -14.19 -4.00 3.21
N TYR A 17 -13.10 -4.66 2.84
CA TYR A 17 -12.49 -4.51 1.53
C TYR A 17 -13.16 -5.45 0.53
N MET A 18 -14.07 -4.90 -0.28
CA MET A 18 -14.69 -5.63 -1.40
C MET A 18 -13.89 -5.35 -2.67
N ALA A 19 -13.17 -6.35 -3.17
CA ALA A 19 -12.34 -6.19 -4.35
C ALA A 19 -12.62 -7.25 -5.41
N GLY A 20 -12.71 -6.81 -6.65
CA GLY A 20 -12.74 -7.68 -7.81
C GLY A 20 -11.39 -8.36 -8.04
N GLY A 21 -11.41 -9.53 -8.66
CA GLY A 21 -10.18 -10.28 -8.98
C GLY A 21 -9.19 -9.44 -9.81
N GLY A 22 -9.68 -8.75 -10.84
CA GLY A 22 -8.84 -7.90 -11.72
C GLY A 22 -8.10 -6.77 -11.00
N CYS A 23 -8.66 -6.21 -9.93
CA CYS A 23 -8.00 -5.15 -9.15
C CYS A 23 -7.08 -5.71 -8.05
N THR A 24 -7.27 -6.98 -7.66
CA THR A 24 -6.53 -7.59 -6.54
C THR A 24 -5.27 -8.33 -6.99
N LEU A 25 -5.31 -8.92 -8.19
CA LEU A 25 -4.22 -9.69 -8.79
C LEU A 25 -2.94 -8.90 -9.14
N PRO A 26 -2.98 -7.60 -9.55
CA PRO A 26 -1.80 -6.87 -10.02
C PRO A 26 -0.71 -6.55 -8.97
N GLY A 27 -0.77 -7.09 -7.76
CA GLY A 27 0.21 -6.83 -6.70
C GLY A 27 1.60 -7.39 -6.99
N ALA A 28 2.63 -6.69 -6.52
CA ALA A 28 4.03 -7.12 -6.59
C ALA A 28 4.74 -6.85 -5.26
N ALA A 29 5.77 -7.64 -4.96
CA ALA A 29 6.67 -7.41 -3.84
C ALA A 29 8.11 -7.69 -4.26
N LYS A 30 9.04 -6.90 -3.73
CA LYS A 30 10.47 -7.00 -4.02
C LYS A 30 11.26 -6.65 -2.76
N VAL A 31 12.30 -7.43 -2.47
CA VAL A 31 13.29 -7.06 -1.46
C VAL A 31 14.32 -6.16 -2.14
N LEU A 32 14.49 -4.95 -1.62
CA LEU A 32 15.47 -4.00 -2.12
C LEU A 32 16.77 -4.12 -1.33
N MET A 33 17.89 -3.93 -2.02
CA MET A 33 19.18 -3.80 -1.36
C MET A 33 19.25 -2.43 -0.65
N PRO A 34 19.91 -2.31 0.51
CA PRO A 34 19.98 -1.06 1.26
C PRO A 34 20.47 0.14 0.44
N GLY A 35 21.36 -0.07 -0.53
CA GLY A 35 21.91 0.97 -1.39
C GLY A 35 20.94 1.54 -2.44
N GLN A 36 19.77 0.91 -2.64
CA GLN A 36 18.79 1.38 -3.63
C GLN A 36 17.94 2.55 -3.14
N GLY A 37 17.91 2.82 -1.83
CA GLY A 37 17.29 4.01 -1.27
C GLY A 37 15.80 4.18 -1.62
N TYR A 38 15.35 5.44 -1.65
CA TYR A 38 13.97 5.80 -2.00
C TYR A 38 13.73 5.71 -3.50
N GLU A 39 14.77 5.94 -4.30
CA GLU A 39 14.76 5.89 -5.74
C GLU A 39 14.39 4.49 -6.23
N GLY A 40 14.97 3.44 -5.64
CA GLY A 40 14.61 2.07 -5.98
C GLY A 40 13.19 1.68 -5.56
N VAL A 41 12.61 2.34 -4.56
CA VAL A 41 11.19 2.17 -4.22
C VAL A 41 10.32 2.82 -5.29
N ALA A 42 10.62 4.06 -5.67
CA ALA A 42 9.87 4.80 -6.69
C ALA A 42 9.93 4.09 -8.05
N GLU A 43 11.11 3.65 -8.49
CA GLU A 43 11.32 2.87 -9.71
C GLU A 43 10.47 1.60 -9.68
N PHE A 44 10.55 0.81 -8.62
CA PHE A 44 9.76 -0.42 -8.49
C PHE A 44 8.25 -0.16 -8.56
N VAL A 45 7.75 0.90 -7.91
CA VAL A 45 6.32 1.25 -7.95
C VAL A 45 5.91 1.66 -9.37
N MET A 46 6.71 2.50 -10.04
CA MET A 46 6.44 2.95 -11.41
C MET A 46 6.47 1.81 -12.43
N ASP A 47 7.43 0.88 -12.30
CA ASP A 47 7.51 -0.31 -13.14
C ASP A 47 6.22 -1.14 -13.02
N VAL A 48 5.78 -1.41 -11.78
CA VAL A 48 4.58 -2.20 -11.52
C VAL A 48 3.31 -1.52 -12.07
N ILE A 49 3.19 -0.19 -11.89
CA ILE A 49 2.06 0.57 -12.43
C ILE A 49 2.07 0.53 -13.96
N THR A 50 3.23 0.70 -14.59
CA THR A 50 3.34 0.75 -16.06
C THR A 50 3.07 -0.62 -16.68
N GLU A 51 3.59 -1.70 -16.09
CA GLU A 51 3.38 -3.06 -16.58
C GLU A 51 1.96 -3.56 -16.38
N ARG A 52 1.32 -3.23 -15.25
CA ARG A 52 0.09 -3.91 -14.81
C ARG A 52 -1.12 -2.98 -14.64
N GLY A 53 -0.90 -1.68 -14.57
CA GLY A 53 -1.94 -0.70 -14.22
C GLY A 53 -3.09 -0.63 -15.21
N VAL A 54 -2.83 -0.81 -16.51
CA VAL A 54 -3.88 -0.82 -17.54
C VAL A 54 -4.89 -1.97 -17.32
N ASN A 55 -4.42 -3.09 -16.77
CA ASN A 55 -5.25 -4.26 -16.50
C ASN A 55 -6.05 -4.14 -15.18
N ALA A 56 -5.82 -3.07 -14.40
CA ALA A 56 -6.39 -2.88 -13.07
C ALA A 56 -7.55 -1.87 -13.01
N CYS A 57 -8.12 -1.52 -14.17
CA CYS A 57 -9.24 -0.57 -14.34
C CYS A 57 -8.98 0.84 -13.77
N PRO A 58 -8.13 1.66 -14.43
CA PRO A 58 -7.86 3.04 -14.01
C PRO A 58 -9.13 3.90 -13.85
N PRO A 59 -9.14 4.90 -12.94
CA PRO A 59 -8.02 5.38 -12.12
C PRO A 59 -7.65 4.44 -10.97
N LEU A 60 -6.35 4.37 -10.65
CA LEU A 60 -5.81 3.40 -9.68
C LEU A 60 -5.66 3.99 -8.28
N LEU A 61 -6.04 3.21 -7.27
CA LEU A 61 -5.56 3.40 -5.90
C LEU A 61 -4.32 2.54 -5.69
N VAL A 62 -3.16 3.18 -5.51
CA VAL A 62 -1.87 2.50 -5.34
C VAL A 62 -1.50 2.47 -3.87
N GLY A 63 -1.48 1.27 -3.29
CA GLY A 63 -0.97 1.05 -1.93
C GLY A 63 0.49 0.64 -1.97
N VAL A 64 1.34 1.38 -1.27
CA VAL A 64 2.76 1.05 -1.11
C VAL A 64 3.03 0.74 0.35
N GLY A 65 3.64 -0.40 0.63
CA GLY A 65 4.04 -0.82 1.97
C GLY A 65 5.52 -1.14 1.99
N VAL A 66 6.25 -0.57 2.96
CA VAL A 66 7.68 -0.80 3.17
C VAL A 66 7.88 -1.38 4.56
N SER A 67 8.52 -2.53 4.65
CA SER A 67 8.78 -3.22 5.92
C SER A 67 9.96 -4.18 5.80
N THR A 68 10.36 -4.79 6.92
CA THR A 68 11.45 -5.77 7.00
C THR A 68 11.08 -7.13 6.40
N SER A 69 9.79 -7.47 6.31
CA SER A 69 9.32 -8.70 5.67
C SER A 69 8.29 -8.41 4.58
N VAL A 70 8.33 -9.24 3.53
CA VAL A 70 7.39 -9.15 2.39
C VAL A 70 5.93 -9.30 2.86
N GLU A 71 5.67 -10.18 3.82
CA GLU A 71 4.33 -10.35 4.39
C GLU A 71 3.82 -9.07 5.05
N THR A 72 4.64 -8.44 5.89
CA THR A 72 4.24 -7.19 6.56
C THR A 72 4.13 -6.04 5.56
N ALA A 73 5.02 -5.96 4.57
CA ALA A 73 4.96 -4.96 3.51
C ALA A 73 3.66 -5.10 2.69
N ALA A 74 3.30 -6.32 2.29
CA ALA A 74 2.05 -6.60 1.58
C ALA A 74 0.81 -6.30 2.42
N ARG A 75 0.86 -6.59 3.72
CA ARG A 75 -0.22 -6.22 4.65
C ARG A 75 -0.37 -4.70 4.76
N LEU A 76 0.74 -3.96 4.92
CA LEU A 76 0.73 -2.51 5.01
C LEU A 76 0.27 -1.85 3.70
N SER A 77 0.62 -2.39 2.54
CA SER A 77 0.17 -1.86 1.25
C SER A 77 -1.35 -1.97 1.09
N LYS A 78 -1.96 -3.07 1.57
CA LYS A 78 -3.41 -3.21 1.61
C LYS A 78 -4.08 -2.30 2.63
N LEU A 79 -3.43 -2.00 3.75
CA LEU A 79 -3.95 -0.99 4.69
C LEU A 79 -3.83 0.43 4.13
N ALA A 80 -2.82 0.70 3.31
CA ALA A 80 -2.62 2.03 2.70
C ALA A 80 -3.77 2.40 1.76
N ILE A 81 -4.27 1.47 0.93
CA ILE A 81 -5.42 1.73 0.04
C ILE A 81 -6.76 1.91 0.78
N MET A 82 -6.83 1.57 2.06
CA MET A 82 -8.02 1.75 2.89
C MET A 82 -8.09 3.13 3.55
N ARG A 83 -7.05 3.95 3.39
CA ARG A 83 -7.05 5.33 3.91
C ARG A 83 -8.01 6.21 3.11
N PRO A 84 -8.57 7.27 3.73
CA PRO A 84 -9.24 8.33 2.99
C PRO A 84 -8.34 8.90 1.89
N VAL A 85 -8.88 9.11 0.69
CA VAL A 85 -8.13 9.52 -0.51
C VAL A 85 -7.47 10.90 -0.35
N ASP A 86 -8.04 11.74 0.51
CA ASP A 86 -7.55 13.08 0.86
C ASP A 86 -6.57 13.09 2.05
N SER A 87 -6.32 11.93 2.68
CA SER A 87 -5.40 11.82 3.81
C SER A 87 -3.94 11.78 3.36
N LYS A 88 -3.07 12.47 4.10
CA LYS A 88 -1.60 12.39 3.93
C LYS A 88 -0.93 11.65 5.10
N SER A 89 0.20 11.03 4.82
CA SER A 89 1.01 10.39 5.87
C SER A 89 1.53 11.42 6.87
N ALA A 90 1.49 11.09 8.16
CA ALA A 90 2.08 11.93 9.21
C ALA A 90 3.61 11.93 9.17
N ASN A 91 4.24 10.96 8.49
CA ASN A 91 5.68 10.93 8.30
C ASN A 91 6.04 11.82 7.10
N PRO A 92 6.83 12.91 7.28
CA PRO A 92 7.15 13.83 6.19
C PRO A 92 7.84 13.18 4.99
N ARG A 93 8.68 12.16 5.22
CA ARG A 93 9.38 11.45 4.14
C ARG A 93 8.46 10.55 3.34
N ALA A 94 7.49 9.93 4.01
CA ALA A 94 6.49 9.12 3.32
C ALA A 94 5.48 10.01 2.58
N ALA A 95 5.09 11.15 3.16
CA ALA A 95 4.20 12.12 2.52
C ALA A 95 4.80 12.68 1.23
N LEU A 96 6.12 12.93 1.19
CA LEU A 96 6.84 13.33 -0.03
C LEU A 96 6.70 12.30 -1.16
N MET A 97 6.58 11.01 -0.83
CA MET A 97 6.45 9.92 -1.81
C MET A 97 4.99 9.66 -2.24
N GLU A 98 4.01 10.31 -1.59
CA GLU A 98 2.59 10.24 -1.97
C GLU A 98 2.22 11.28 -3.05
N GLU A 99 3.10 12.25 -3.30
CA GLU A 99 2.97 13.31 -4.31
C GLU A 99 3.64 12.94 -5.64
#